data_AF-W6L775-F1
#
_entry.id   AF-W6L775-F1
#
_cell.length_a   1.000
_cell.length_b   1.000
_cell.length_c   1.000
_cell.angle_alpha   90.00
_cell.angle_beta   90.00
_cell.angle_gamma   90.00
#
_symmetry.space_group_name_H-M   'P 1'
#
loop_
_entity.id
_entity.type
_entity.pdbx_description
1 polymer ?
#
loop_
_entity_poly.entity_id
_entity_poly.type
_entity_poly.pdbx_seq_one_letter_code
_entity_poly.pdbx_strand_id
1 'polypeptide(L)'
;MSNRLTFQGVIHMSLILILLVMISGSSILANRCVAKDTMTVWKHDKGLFRKPKHSNIWLEYNSNYELVATFKEISRSPEGIIMHDDERGLSILLRSDVSGIKTEEEANFQQLYHGSFTKVADCSEEG
;
A
#
# COMPACT_ATOMS: atom_id res chain seq x y z
N MET A 1 -21.76 -67.62 8.80
CA MET A 1 -21.92 -66.18 9.13
C MET A 1 -20.57 -65.65 9.60
N SER A 2 -19.68 -65.20 8.72
CA SER A 2 -18.36 -64.70 9.19
C SER A 2 -17.66 -63.71 8.24
N ASN A 3 -18.40 -62.95 7.42
CA ASN A 3 -17.80 -61.98 6.47
C ASN A 3 -18.27 -60.53 6.69
N ARG A 4 -19.14 -60.27 7.68
CA ARG A 4 -19.67 -58.91 7.94
C ARG A 4 -18.80 -58.06 8.86
N LEU A 5 -17.95 -58.69 9.68
CA LEU A 5 -17.08 -57.99 10.66
C LEU A 5 -15.83 -57.36 10.02
N THR A 6 -15.37 -57.86 8.87
CA THR A 6 -14.19 -57.32 8.18
C THR A 6 -14.52 -56.09 7.34
N PHE A 7 -15.70 -56.05 6.71
CA PHE A 7 -16.09 -54.98 5.80
C PHE A 7 -16.33 -53.64 6.53
N GLN A 8 -16.90 -53.69 7.74
CA GLN A 8 -17.24 -52.51 8.52
C GLN A 8 -16.00 -51.82 9.11
N GLY A 9 -14.93 -52.58 9.42
CA GLY A 9 -13.64 -52.06 9.89
C GLY A 9 -12.83 -51.36 8.80
N VAL A 10 -12.88 -51.85 7.56
CA VAL A 10 -12.18 -51.25 6.40
C VAL A 10 -12.79 -49.88 6.04
N ILE A 11 -14.11 -49.74 6.16
CA ILE A 11 -14.81 -48.48 5.89
C ILE A 11 -14.44 -47.42 6.95
N HIS A 12 -14.36 -47.79 8.23
CA HIS A 12 -13.98 -46.87 9.31
C HIS A 12 -12.52 -46.43 9.22
N MET A 13 -11.60 -47.34 8.92
CA MET A 13 -10.19 -47.01 8.69
C MET A 13 -10.00 -46.05 7.50
N SER A 14 -10.74 -46.28 6.41
CA SER A 14 -10.71 -45.40 5.23
C SER A 14 -11.22 -43.99 5.54
N LEU A 15 -12.28 -43.86 6.36
CA LEU A 15 -12.84 -42.57 6.75
C LEU A 15 -11.87 -41.76 7.62
N ILE A 16 -11.18 -42.42 8.54
CA ILE A 16 -10.16 -41.80 9.42
C ILE A 16 -8.96 -41.34 8.59
N LEU A 17 -8.55 -42.12 7.58
CA LEU A 17 -7.46 -41.74 6.68
C LEU A 17 -7.81 -40.51 5.82
N ILE A 18 -9.04 -40.42 5.31
CA ILE A 18 -9.51 -39.25 4.54
C ILE A 18 -9.58 -38.00 5.42
N LEU A 19 -10.02 -38.12 6.67
CA LEU A 19 -10.01 -37.03 7.65
C LEU A 19 -8.59 -36.50 7.94
N LEU A 20 -7.60 -37.39 8.03
CA LEU A 20 -6.19 -37.00 8.26
C LEU A 20 -5.59 -36.24 7.07
N VAL A 21 -5.95 -36.59 5.83
CA VAL A 21 -5.45 -35.91 4.62
C VAL A 21 -5.99 -34.48 4.51
N MET A 22 -7.20 -34.20 4.99
CA MET A 22 -7.81 -32.85 4.99
C MET A 22 -7.23 -31.91 6.06
N ILE A 23 -6.47 -32.44 7.03
CA ILE A 23 -5.78 -31.66 8.08
C ILE A 23 -4.36 -31.28 7.64
N SER A 24 -3.94 -31.64 6.42
CA SER A 24 -2.73 -31.14 5.76
C SER A 24 -2.94 -29.66 5.40
N GLY A 25 -2.92 -28.83 6.45
CA GLY A 25 -3.23 -27.42 6.42
C GLY A 25 -2.42 -26.73 5.34
N SER A 26 -3.12 -25.92 4.55
CA SER A 26 -2.50 -24.94 3.67
C SER A 26 -1.52 -24.13 4.53
N SER A 27 -0.22 -24.28 4.27
CA SER A 27 0.80 -23.41 4.83
C SER A 27 0.52 -22.01 4.28
N ILE A 28 -0.27 -21.22 5.01
CA ILE A 28 -0.43 -19.81 4.70
C ILE A 28 0.94 -19.21 4.96
N LEU A 29 1.66 -18.90 3.89
CA LEU A 29 2.90 -18.16 3.95
C LEU A 29 2.57 -16.81 4.59
N ALA A 30 2.88 -16.66 5.88
CA ALA A 30 2.70 -15.40 6.56
C ALA A 30 3.77 -14.44 6.04
N ASN A 31 3.44 -13.69 4.97
CA ASN A 31 4.30 -12.61 4.50
C ASN A 31 4.50 -11.63 5.66
N ARG A 32 5.73 -11.49 6.11
CA ARG A 32 6.10 -10.53 7.14
C ARG A 32 5.98 -9.14 6.56
N CYS A 33 4.86 -8.47 6.84
CA CYS A 33 4.70 -7.06 6.50
C CYS A 33 5.50 -6.20 7.47
N VAL A 34 6.42 -5.39 6.96
CA VAL A 34 7.16 -4.40 7.76
C VAL A 34 6.63 -3.02 7.40
N ALA A 35 6.25 -2.22 8.41
CA ALA A 35 5.93 -0.82 8.19
C ALA A 35 7.22 -0.06 7.90
N LYS A 36 7.43 0.32 6.64
CA LYS A 36 8.58 1.13 6.22
C LYS A 36 8.18 2.60 6.12
N ASP A 37 9.03 3.48 6.63
CA ASP A 37 8.93 4.91 6.37
C ASP A 37 9.56 5.20 5.01
N THR A 38 8.72 5.40 3.99
CA THR A 38 9.19 5.50 2.59
C THR A 38 8.90 6.87 1.98
N MET A 39 8.26 7.80 2.71
CA MET A 39 7.75 9.06 2.14
C MET A 39 7.09 8.84 0.76
N THR A 40 6.19 7.85 0.67
CA THR A 40 5.48 7.45 -0.56
C THR A 40 3.98 7.72 -0.51
N VAL A 41 3.44 7.98 0.68
CA VAL A 41 2.04 8.35 0.87
C VAL A 41 1.99 9.55 1.81
N TRP A 42 1.39 10.63 1.36
CA TRP A 42 1.17 11.84 2.16
C TRP A 42 -0.33 12.11 2.24
N LYS A 43 -0.90 12.18 3.44
CA LYS A 43 -2.35 12.26 3.65
C LYS A 43 -2.74 13.59 4.25
N HIS A 44 -3.88 14.12 3.82
CA HIS A 44 -4.54 15.29 4.40
C HIS A 44 -6.04 15.02 4.60
N ASP A 45 -6.77 16.01 5.07
CA ASP A 45 -8.21 15.97 5.33
C ASP A 45 -9.06 15.69 4.08
N LYS A 46 -8.67 16.23 2.93
CA LYS A 46 -9.40 16.11 1.66
C LYS A 46 -8.98 14.92 0.79
N GLY A 47 -7.95 14.17 1.16
CA GLY A 47 -7.38 13.17 0.27
C GLY A 47 -5.97 12.73 0.62
N LEU A 48 -5.23 12.28 -0.40
CA LEU A 48 -3.85 11.87 -0.27
C LEU A 48 -3.07 12.02 -1.58
N PHE A 49 -1.77 12.20 -1.45
CA PHE A 49 -0.80 11.99 -2.52
C PHE A 49 -0.14 10.62 -2.36
N ARG A 50 -0.04 9.86 -3.45
CA ARG A 50 0.58 8.53 -3.46
C ARG A 50 1.57 8.39 -4.61
N LYS A 51 2.75 7.86 -4.29
CA LYS A 51 3.77 7.44 -5.25
C LYS A 51 3.71 5.92 -5.41
N PRO A 52 3.35 5.38 -6.59
CA PRO A 52 3.47 3.95 -6.87
C PRO A 52 4.93 3.47 -6.74
N LYS A 53 5.11 2.19 -6.40
CA LYS A 53 6.45 1.57 -6.29
C LYS A 53 7.19 1.69 -7.63
N HIS A 54 8.47 2.04 -7.60
CA HIS A 54 9.33 2.20 -8.78
C HIS A 54 8.86 3.25 -9.81
N SER A 55 7.99 4.18 -9.43
CA SER A 55 7.57 5.30 -10.27
C SER A 55 8.22 6.60 -9.80
N ASN A 56 8.37 7.58 -10.68
CA ASN A 56 8.65 8.99 -10.32
C ASN A 56 7.39 9.86 -10.36
N ILE A 57 6.22 9.25 -10.53
CA ILE A 57 4.93 9.92 -10.63
C ILE A 57 4.19 9.84 -9.29
N TRP A 58 3.59 10.96 -8.92
CA TRP A 58 2.70 11.12 -7.78
C TRP A 58 1.27 11.32 -8.26
N LEU A 59 0.34 10.69 -7.55
CA LEU A 59 -1.09 10.73 -7.84
C LEU A 59 -1.81 11.35 -6.66
N GLU A 60 -2.57 12.41 -6.89
CA GLU A 60 -3.48 12.98 -5.89
C GLU A 60 -4.84 12.32 -6.01
N TYR A 61 -5.33 11.81 -4.90
CA TYR A 61 -6.67 11.26 -4.76
C TYR A 61 -7.47 12.09 -3.78
N ASN A 62 -8.76 12.30 -4.07
CA ASN A 62 -9.67 12.90 -3.11
C ASN A 62 -10.10 11.89 -2.02
N SER A 63 -10.95 12.34 -1.09
CA SER A 63 -11.50 11.50 -0.01
C SER A 63 -12.33 10.29 -0.48
N ASN A 64 -12.83 10.31 -1.72
CA ASN A 64 -13.54 9.19 -2.34
C ASN A 64 -12.60 8.24 -3.11
N TYR A 65 -11.28 8.46 -3.03
CA TYR A 65 -10.26 7.73 -3.79
C TYR A 65 -10.36 7.91 -5.31
N GLU A 66 -10.93 9.02 -5.77
CA GLU A 66 -10.94 9.38 -7.18
C GLU A 66 -9.66 10.15 -7.52
N LEU A 67 -9.03 9.83 -8.66
CA LEU A 67 -7.83 10.50 -9.13
C LEU A 67 -8.17 11.95 -9.53
N VAL A 68 -7.50 12.91 -8.89
CA VAL A 68 -7.71 14.35 -9.12
C VAL A 68 -6.60 14.92 -10.00
N ALA A 69 -5.37 14.50 -9.76
CA ALA A 69 -4.20 15.09 -10.39
C ALA A 69 -3.01 14.13 -10.43
N THR A 70 -2.08 14.41 -11.35
CA THR A 70 -0.83 13.68 -11.51
C THR A 70 0.33 14.68 -11.51
N PHE A 71 1.41 14.33 -10.82
CA PHE A 71 2.59 15.17 -10.69
C PHE A 71 3.85 14.34 -10.90
N LYS A 72 4.91 14.95 -11.44
CA LYS A 72 6.23 14.36 -11.55
C LYS A 72 7.10 14.79 -10.36
N GLU A 73 7.75 13.85 -9.69
CA GLU A 73 8.73 14.16 -8.65
C GLU A 73 9.95 14.87 -9.27
N ILE A 74 10.24 16.08 -8.78
CA ILE A 74 11.38 16.90 -9.23
C ILE A 74 12.55 16.75 -8.26
N SER A 75 12.27 16.75 -6.95
CA SER A 75 13.29 16.57 -5.94
C SER A 75 12.76 15.88 -4.70
N ARG A 76 13.67 15.21 -3.98
CA ARG A 76 13.41 14.53 -2.72
C ARG A 76 14.58 14.78 -1.78
N SER A 77 14.25 15.19 -0.56
CA SER A 77 15.21 15.38 0.53
C SER A 77 14.55 15.01 1.87
N PRO A 78 15.31 14.98 2.98
CA PRO A 78 14.73 14.80 4.31
C PRO A 78 13.70 15.87 4.69
N GLU A 79 13.80 17.07 4.11
CA GLU A 79 12.88 18.19 4.38
C GLU A 79 11.53 18.04 3.67
N GLY A 80 11.47 17.22 2.62
CA GLY A 80 10.25 17.02 1.85
C GLY A 80 10.48 16.61 0.41
N ILE A 81 9.38 16.67 -0.35
CA ILE A 81 9.32 16.27 -1.75
C ILE A 81 8.74 17.42 -2.55
N ILE A 82 9.38 17.78 -3.65
CA ILE A 82 8.82 18.72 -4.62
C ILE A 82 8.37 17.94 -5.83
N MET A 83 7.13 18.15 -6.23
CA MET A 83 6.52 17.56 -7.41
C MET A 83 5.89 18.65 -8.28
N HIS A 84 5.84 18.42 -9.58
CA HIS A 84 5.44 19.43 -10.56
C HIS A 84 4.45 18.84 -11.57
N ASP A 85 3.50 19.67 -11.98
CA ASP A 85 2.57 19.41 -13.07
C ASP A 85 2.89 20.36 -14.22
N ASP A 86 3.47 19.81 -15.30
CA ASP A 86 3.88 20.57 -16.48
C ASP A 86 2.68 21.15 -17.25
N GLU A 87 1.50 20.51 -17.20
CA GLU A 87 0.31 20.96 -17.94
C GLU A 87 -0.30 22.21 -17.29
N ARG A 88 -0.28 22.26 -15.96
CA ARG A 88 -0.88 23.34 -15.18
C ARG A 88 0.14 24.36 -14.66
N GLY A 89 1.44 24.15 -14.89
CA GLY A 89 2.51 25.06 -14.48
C GLY A 89 2.56 25.28 -12.97
N LEU A 90 2.35 24.21 -12.19
CA LEU A 90 2.22 24.29 -10.73
C LEU A 90 3.05 23.23 -10.01
N SER A 91 3.61 23.63 -8.87
CA SER A 91 4.47 22.80 -8.04
C SER A 91 3.85 22.61 -6.68
N ILE A 92 3.98 21.40 -6.13
CA ILE A 92 3.58 21.05 -4.77
C ILE A 92 4.82 20.65 -3.98
N LEU A 93 4.93 21.19 -2.76
CA LEU A 93 5.89 20.77 -1.75
C LEU A 93 5.16 19.92 -0.71
N LEU A 94 5.65 18.72 -0.41
CA LEU A 94 5.16 17.86 0.66
C LEU A 94 6.20 17.78 1.79
N ARG A 95 5.92 18.38 2.94
CA ARG A 95 6.75 18.31 4.16
C ARG A 95 6.15 17.31 5.16
N SER A 96 6.74 17.17 6.34
CA SER A 96 6.25 16.25 7.36
C SER A 96 4.87 16.61 7.94
N ASP A 97 4.50 17.89 7.93
CA ASP A 97 3.34 18.46 8.62
C ASP A 97 2.40 19.29 7.72
N VAL A 98 2.92 19.81 6.60
CA VAL A 98 2.19 20.65 5.66
C VAL A 98 2.51 20.34 4.21
N SER A 99 1.58 20.68 3.32
CA SER A 99 1.86 20.82 1.89
C SER A 99 1.81 22.30 1.48
N GLY A 100 2.61 22.65 0.49
CA GLY A 100 2.59 23.96 -0.14
C GLY A 100 2.32 23.85 -1.63
N ILE A 101 1.76 24.89 -2.22
CA ILE A 101 1.55 25.07 -3.66
C ILE A 101 2.22 26.34 -4.14
N LYS A 102 2.71 26.34 -5.37
CA LYS A 102 3.07 27.56 -6.08
C LYS A 102 2.90 27.41 -7.59
N THR A 103 2.66 28.50 -8.28
CA THR A 103 2.80 28.59 -9.74
C THR A 103 4.25 28.86 -10.14
N GLU A 104 4.55 28.83 -11.44
CA GLU A 104 5.88 29.18 -11.95
C GLU A 104 6.29 30.64 -11.66
N GLU A 105 5.33 31.55 -11.62
CA GLU A 105 5.56 32.98 -11.37
C GLU A 105 5.82 33.28 -9.89
N GLU A 106 5.39 32.38 -9.00
CA GLU A 106 5.50 32.54 -7.56
C GLU A 106 6.87 32.08 -7.03
N ALA A 107 7.55 32.99 -6.32
CA ALA A 107 8.83 32.71 -5.69
C ALA A 107 8.71 31.71 -4.52
N ASN A 108 7.64 31.81 -3.74
CA ASN A 108 7.46 31.07 -2.49
C ASN A 108 6.24 30.16 -2.55
N PHE A 109 6.32 29.01 -1.86
CA PHE A 109 5.18 28.14 -1.64
C PHE A 109 4.19 28.77 -0.66
N GLN A 110 2.92 28.77 -1.03
CA GLN A 110 1.79 29.08 -0.15
C GLN A 110 1.29 27.79 0.47
N GLN A 111 0.87 27.82 1.74
CA GLN A 111 0.33 26.63 2.38
C GLN A 111 -0.96 26.16 1.69
N LEU A 112 -1.02 24.88 1.34
CA LEU A 112 -2.17 24.25 0.68
C LEU A 112 -2.97 23.39 1.67
N TYR A 113 -2.34 22.40 2.30
CA TYR A 113 -2.98 21.48 3.24
C TYR A 113 -2.15 21.28 4.51
N HIS A 114 -2.82 20.91 5.59
CA HIS A 114 -2.19 20.23 6.73
C HIS A 114 -2.26 18.72 6.52
N GLY A 115 -1.22 17.99 6.90
CA GLY A 115 -1.17 16.55 6.69
C GLY A 115 0.15 15.94 7.10
N SER A 116 0.38 14.69 6.74
CA SER A 116 1.65 14.02 7.04
C SER A 116 1.93 12.83 6.16
N PHE A 117 3.20 12.42 6.10
CA PHE A 117 3.55 11.12 5.56
C PHE A 117 2.97 10.00 6.44
N THR A 118 2.43 8.98 5.77
CA THR A 118 1.87 7.79 6.44
C THR A 118 2.84 6.63 6.27
N LYS A 119 3.04 5.86 7.34
CA LYS A 119 3.79 4.60 7.25
C LYS A 119 3.01 3.62 6.40
N VAL A 120 3.68 3.03 5.41
CA VAL A 120 3.06 2.06 4.49
C VAL A 120 3.57 0.68 4.87
N ALA A 121 2.65 -0.27 5.02
CA ALA A 121 3.02 -1.68 5.18
C ALA A 121 3.59 -2.20 3.86
N ASP A 122 4.84 -2.66 3.89
CA ASP A 122 5.46 -3.37 2.79
C ASP A 122 5.41 -4.87 3.12
N CYS A 123 4.57 -5.59 2.38
CA CYS A 123 4.38 -7.05 2.50
C CYS A 123 5.10 -7.81 1.38
N SER A 124 5.98 -7.13 0.60
CA SER A 124 6.85 -7.84 -0.32
C SER A 124 7.96 -8.55 0.48
N GLU A 125 8.14 -9.84 0.23
CA GLU A 125 9.15 -10.66 0.87
C GLU A 125 10.53 -10.05 0.63
N GLU A 126 11.14 -9.47 1.66
CA GLU A 126 12.56 -9.15 1.68
C GLU A 126 13.17 -9.77 2.94
N GLY A 127 13.76 -10.96 2.73
CA GLY A 127 14.75 -11.62 3.58
C GLY A 127 15.81 -12.20 2.66
#